data_AF-A0AAW9J848-F1
#
_entry.id   AF-A0AAW9J848-F1
#
_cell.length_a   1.000
_cell.length_b   1.000
_cell.length_c   1.000
_cell.angle_alpha   90.00
_cell.angle_beta   90.00
_cell.angle_gamma   90.00
#
_symmetry.space_group_name_H-M   'P 1'
#
loop_
_entity.id
_entity.type
_entity.pdbx_description
1 polymer ?
#
loop_
_entity_poly.entity_id
_entity_poly.type
_entity_poly.pdbx_seq_one_letter_code
_entity_poly.pdbx_strand_id
1 'polypeptide(L)'
;MTTSAIHFFEKENLIKVNKEKNGWRYYNVVDVFRLLSYTKYKNMEMPMKAIVKQFSGEDSSYLSTKDRMEEYKKKAEEKSKYYKELADSIEENLKSIRLINELLNKYEFVKSPEILMLYDDECGWISRDRRAQRMVQQCVKAMPIVQLGVIKHRDSNICNFGYMVLEKHIDK
;
A
#
# COMPACT_ATOMS: atom_id res chain seq x y z
N MET A 1 -22.53 -10.73 9.83
CA MET A 1 -23.30 -9.46 9.76
C MET A 1 -24.03 -9.31 11.08
N THR A 2 -23.92 -8.17 11.76
CA THR A 2 -24.52 -7.95 13.09
C THR A 2 -25.84 -7.19 12.98
N THR A 3 -26.72 -7.30 13.99
CA THR A 3 -27.98 -6.53 14.03
C THR A 3 -27.74 -5.03 13.94
N SER A 4 -26.68 -4.52 14.58
CA SER A 4 -26.27 -3.11 14.49
C SER A 4 -25.89 -2.70 13.07
N ALA A 5 -25.26 -3.59 12.29
CA ALA A 5 -24.95 -3.32 10.89
C ALA A 5 -26.21 -3.25 10.03
N ILE A 6 -27.22 -4.07 10.32
CA ILE A 6 -28.51 -4.02 9.61
C ILE A 6 -29.20 -2.68 9.88
N HIS A 7 -29.30 -2.24 11.14
CA HIS A 7 -29.85 -0.92 11.48
C HIS A 7 -29.09 0.24 10.82
N PHE A 8 -27.77 0.08 10.68
CA PHE A 8 -26.95 1.05 9.96
C PHE A 8 -27.34 1.11 8.46
N PHE A 9 -27.54 -0.03 7.80
CA PHE A 9 -27.97 -0.07 6.40
C PHE A 9 -29.40 0.44 6.17
N GLU A 10 -30.29 0.30 7.17
CA GLU A 10 -31.60 0.96 7.17
C GLU A 10 -31.43 2.49 7.13
N LYS A 11 -30.56 3.04 8.00
CA LYS A 11 -30.31 4.49 8.09
C LYS A 11 -29.73 5.06 6.80
N GLU A 12 -28.84 4.32 6.15
CA GLU A 12 -28.22 4.73 4.88
C GLU A 12 -29.11 4.46 3.65
N ASN A 13 -30.38 4.07 3.83
CA ASN A 13 -31.34 3.77 2.76
C ASN A 13 -30.89 2.66 1.77
N LEU A 14 -29.97 1.79 2.18
CA LEU A 14 -29.57 0.63 1.38
C LEU A 14 -30.70 -0.42 1.35
N ILE A 15 -31.31 -0.67 2.50
CA ILE A 15 -32.45 -1.57 2.67
C ILE A 15 -33.63 -0.82 3.28
N LYS A 16 -34.85 -1.26 2.97
CA LYS A 16 -36.07 -0.65 3.53
C LYS A 16 -36.60 -1.50 4.68
N VAL A 17 -36.84 -0.88 5.82
CA VAL A 17 -37.45 -1.55 6.97
C VAL A 17 -38.97 -1.51 6.86
N ASN A 18 -39.62 -2.68 6.88
CA ASN A 18 -41.05 -2.78 7.11
C ASN A 18 -41.27 -3.17 8.57
N LYS A 19 -42.03 -2.35 9.29
CA LYS A 19 -42.39 -2.62 10.69
C LYS A 19 -43.84 -3.04 10.78
N GLU A 20 -44.10 -4.19 11.39
CA GLU A 20 -45.46 -4.59 11.76
C GLU A 20 -45.93 -3.88 13.03
N LYS A 21 -47.22 -4.01 13.36
CA LYS A 21 -47.84 -3.43 14.57
C LYS A 21 -47.18 -3.89 15.87
N ASN A 22 -46.51 -5.05 15.86
CA ASN A 22 -45.77 -5.63 16.98
C ASN A 22 -44.34 -5.06 17.14
N GLY A 23 -43.90 -4.16 16.25
CA GLY A 23 -42.56 -3.55 16.29
C GLY A 23 -41.44 -4.43 15.70
N TRP A 24 -41.75 -5.62 15.18
CA TRP A 24 -40.79 -6.49 14.53
C TRP A 24 -40.44 -5.96 13.13
N ARG A 25 -39.17 -6.13 12.74
CA ARG A 25 -38.63 -5.70 11.46
C ARG A 25 -38.64 -6.84 10.47
N TYR A 26 -39.18 -6.59 9.29
CA TYR A 26 -39.21 -7.55 8.19
C TYR A 26 -38.54 -6.95 6.96
N TYR A 27 -37.74 -7.78 6.30
CA TYR A 27 -37.02 -7.45 5.07
C TYR A 27 -37.52 -8.34 3.95
N ASN A 28 -37.67 -7.77 2.76
CA ASN A 28 -38.08 -8.55 1.61
C ASN A 28 -36.86 -9.18 0.92
N VAL A 29 -37.12 -10.02 -0.07
CA VAL A 29 -36.06 -10.69 -0.85
C VAL A 29 -35.14 -9.68 -1.55
N VAL A 30 -35.66 -8.52 -1.98
CA VAL A 30 -34.87 -7.46 -2.62
C VAL A 30 -33.86 -6.86 -1.63
N ASP A 31 -34.25 -6.65 -0.38
CA ASP A 31 -33.36 -6.17 0.68
C ASP A 31 -32.22 -7.16 0.94
N VAL A 32 -32.53 -8.47 0.94
CA VAL A 32 -31.52 -9.53 1.06
C VAL A 32 -30.53 -9.48 -0.11
N PHE A 33 -31.02 -9.33 -1.35
CA PHE A 33 -30.15 -9.20 -2.53
C PHE A 33 -29.27 -7.94 -2.48
N ARG A 34 -29.78 -6.82 -1.96
CA ARG A 34 -29.00 -5.59 -1.77
C ARG A 34 -27.90 -5.78 -0.74
N LEU A 35 -28.15 -6.51 0.34
CA LEU A 35 -27.14 -6.83 1.36
C LEU A 35 -26.05 -7.77 0.82
N LEU A 36 -26.43 -8.78 0.03
CA LEU A 36 -25.47 -9.65 -0.65
C LEU A 36 -24.61 -8.87 -1.65
N SER A 37 -25.25 -7.99 -2.43
CA SER A 37 -24.55 -7.14 -3.40
C SER A 37 -23.62 -6.15 -2.71
N TYR A 38 -24.05 -5.56 -1.60
CA TYR A 38 -23.21 -4.71 -0.77
C TYR A 38 -21.96 -5.45 -0.28
N THR A 39 -22.15 -6.67 0.23
CA THR A 39 -21.03 -7.51 0.70
C THR A 39 -20.04 -7.80 -0.43
N LYS A 40 -20.56 -8.14 -1.63
CA LYS A 40 -19.74 -8.36 -2.83
C LYS A 40 -18.86 -7.13 -3.15
N TYR A 41 -19.45 -5.95 -3.25
CA TYR A 41 -18.71 -4.74 -3.62
C TYR A 41 -17.79 -4.23 -2.51
N LYS A 42 -18.19 -4.42 -1.25
CA LYS A 42 -17.32 -4.12 -0.11
C LYS A 42 -16.06 -4.99 -0.11
N ASN A 43 -16.18 -6.27 -0.47
CA ASN A 43 -15.03 -7.16 -0.61
C ASN A 43 -14.12 -6.78 -1.78
N MET A 44 -14.61 -5.98 -2.74
CA MET A 44 -13.81 -5.34 -3.79
C MET A 44 -13.24 -3.99 -3.33
N GLU A 45 -13.23 -3.73 -2.02
CA GLU A 45 -12.74 -2.50 -1.37
C GLU A 45 -13.45 -1.21 -1.82
N MET A 46 -14.66 -1.33 -2.38
CA MET A 46 -15.42 -0.16 -2.78
C MET A 46 -15.93 0.61 -1.55
N PRO A 47 -15.84 1.95 -1.53
CA PRO A 47 -16.39 2.78 -0.48
C PRO A 47 -17.89 2.55 -0.34
N MET A 48 -18.32 2.36 0.90
CA MET A 48 -19.72 2.14 1.25
C MET A 48 -20.67 3.18 0.64
N LYS A 49 -20.31 4.48 0.70
CA LYS A 49 -21.11 5.56 0.09
C LYS A 49 -21.34 5.35 -1.41
N ALA A 50 -20.33 4.87 -2.12
CA ALA A 50 -20.43 4.59 -3.56
C ALA A 50 -21.39 3.41 -3.80
N ILE A 51 -21.30 2.36 -2.97
CA ILE A 51 -22.19 1.20 -3.06
C ILE A 51 -23.64 1.61 -2.76
N VAL A 52 -23.88 2.36 -1.69
CA VAL A 52 -25.21 2.88 -1.33
C VAL A 52 -25.80 3.72 -2.46
N LYS A 53 -25.02 4.64 -3.03
CA LYS A 53 -25.48 5.48 -4.15
C LYS A 53 -25.95 4.65 -5.36
N GLN A 54 -25.23 3.58 -5.71
CA GLN A 54 -25.60 2.66 -6.79
C GLN A 54 -26.96 1.99 -6.55
N PHE A 55 -27.27 1.61 -5.30
CA PHE A 55 -28.51 0.93 -4.94
C PHE A 55 -29.67 1.87 -4.55
N SER A 56 -29.38 3.14 -4.28
CA SER A 56 -30.36 4.17 -3.95
C SER A 56 -31.22 4.62 -5.14
N GLY A 57 -30.75 4.35 -6.37
CA GLY A 57 -31.42 4.76 -7.61
C GLY A 57 -30.93 6.11 -8.17
N GLU A 58 -30.15 6.87 -7.40
CA GLU A 58 -29.59 8.17 -7.82
C GLU A 58 -28.53 8.05 -8.93
N ASP A 59 -27.90 6.88 -9.08
CA ASP A 59 -26.76 6.67 -9.98
C ASP A 59 -26.78 5.24 -10.56
N SER A 60 -27.94 4.85 -11.08
CA SER A 60 -28.24 3.46 -11.50
C SER A 60 -27.84 3.12 -12.94
N SER A 61 -27.10 4.00 -13.63
CA SER A 61 -26.65 3.73 -14.99
C SER A 61 -25.65 2.57 -15.03
N TYR A 62 -25.88 1.63 -15.95
CA TYR A 62 -24.95 0.52 -16.20
C TYR A 62 -23.54 1.01 -16.55
N LEU A 63 -23.44 2.13 -17.28
CA LEU A 63 -22.16 2.75 -17.69
C LEU A 63 -21.35 3.23 -16.48
N SER A 64 -21.96 3.98 -15.55
CA SER A 64 -21.26 4.46 -14.35
C SER A 64 -20.85 3.31 -13.42
N THR A 65 -21.62 2.22 -13.41
CA THR A 65 -21.23 1.00 -12.69
C THR A 65 -20.01 0.36 -13.33
N LYS A 66 -19.99 0.22 -14.66
CA LYS A 66 -18.87 -0.39 -15.42
C LYS A 66 -17.56 0.38 -15.20
N ASP A 67 -17.56 1.70 -15.44
CA ASP A 67 -16.35 2.52 -15.35
C ASP A 67 -15.73 2.44 -13.95
N ARG A 68 -16.60 2.45 -12.92
CA ARG A 68 -16.16 2.27 -11.54
C ARG A 68 -15.58 0.87 -11.30
N MET A 69 -16.17 -0.19 -11.85
CA MET A 69 -15.57 -1.54 -11.72
C MET A 69 -14.18 -1.60 -12.37
N GLU A 70 -13.99 -0.96 -13.53
CA GLU A 70 -12.68 -0.89 -14.18
C GLU A 70 -11.66 -0.12 -13.32
N GLU A 71 -12.08 0.98 -12.67
CA GLU A 71 -11.23 1.73 -11.75
C GLU A 71 -10.78 0.87 -10.54
N TYR A 72 -11.70 0.16 -9.88
CA TYR A 72 -11.35 -0.69 -8.73
C TYR A 72 -10.53 -1.91 -9.15
N LYS A 73 -10.77 -2.46 -10.35
CA LYS A 73 -9.90 -3.49 -10.93
C LYS A 73 -8.47 -2.97 -11.08
N LYS A 74 -8.29 -1.79 -11.69
CA LYS A 74 -6.96 -1.18 -11.87
C LYS A 74 -6.25 -0.95 -10.54
N LYS A 75 -6.95 -0.43 -9.52
CA LYS A 75 -6.39 -0.25 -8.16
C LYS A 75 -5.96 -1.58 -7.53
N ALA A 76 -6.72 -2.65 -7.73
CA ALA A 76 -6.35 -3.97 -7.24
C ALA A 76 -5.10 -4.52 -7.95
N GLU A 77 -4.99 -4.30 -9.28
CA GLU A 77 -3.80 -4.65 -10.06
C GLU A 77 -2.55 -3.85 -9.61
N GLU A 78 -2.70 -2.54 -9.36
CA GLU A 78 -1.63 -1.69 -8.82
C GLU A 78 -1.17 -2.17 -7.43
N LYS A 79 -2.10 -2.50 -6.54
CA LYS A 79 -1.78 -3.10 -5.23
C LYS A 79 -1.08 -4.44 -5.37
N SER A 80 -1.56 -5.31 -6.27
CA SER A 80 -0.94 -6.61 -6.53
C SER A 80 0.50 -6.46 -7.00
N LYS A 81 0.74 -5.55 -7.95
CA LYS A 81 2.10 -5.23 -8.43
C LYS A 81 2.98 -4.72 -7.30
N TYR A 82 2.49 -3.77 -6.50
CA TYR A 82 3.21 -3.24 -5.34
C TYR A 82 3.61 -4.33 -4.34
N TYR A 83 2.66 -5.18 -3.93
CA TYR A 83 2.96 -6.26 -2.97
C TYR A 83 3.90 -7.31 -3.54
N LYS A 84 3.86 -7.56 -4.85
CA LYS A 84 4.84 -8.43 -5.52
C LYS A 84 6.24 -7.82 -5.46
N GLU A 85 6.39 -6.56 -5.84
CA GLU A 85 7.69 -5.86 -5.79
C GLU A 85 8.24 -5.79 -4.36
N LEU A 86 7.37 -5.59 -3.37
CA LEU A 86 7.74 -5.63 -1.97
C LEU A 86 8.22 -7.02 -1.53
N ALA A 87 7.51 -8.08 -1.91
CA ALA A 87 7.90 -9.45 -1.60
C ALA A 87 9.25 -9.81 -2.25
N ASP A 88 9.46 -9.43 -3.51
CA ASP A 88 10.73 -9.64 -4.21
C ASP A 88 11.89 -8.91 -3.49
N SER A 89 11.66 -7.67 -3.03
CA SER A 89 12.65 -6.92 -2.24
C SER A 89 12.97 -7.58 -0.89
N ILE A 90 11.96 -8.14 -0.22
CA ILE A 90 12.15 -8.88 1.03
C ILE A 90 12.99 -10.14 0.78
N GLU A 91 12.73 -10.88 -0.30
CA GLU A 91 13.51 -12.10 -0.60
C GLU A 91 14.98 -11.78 -0.92
N GLU A 92 15.27 -10.70 -1.64
CA GLU A 92 16.66 -10.24 -1.87
C GLU A 92 17.39 -9.90 -0.56
N ASN A 93 16.70 -9.27 0.40
CA ASN A 93 17.24 -9.02 1.72
C ASN A 93 17.48 -10.34 2.49
N LEU A 94 16.55 -11.30 2.40
CA LEU A 94 16.70 -12.61 3.03
C LEU A 94 17.87 -13.40 2.47
N LYS A 95 18.10 -13.37 1.16
CA LYS A 95 19.31 -13.96 0.52
C LYS A 95 20.58 -13.37 1.11
N SER A 96 20.63 -12.04 1.22
CA SER A 96 21.77 -11.34 1.81
C SER A 96 22.02 -11.76 3.26
N ILE A 97 20.96 -11.88 4.07
CA ILE A 97 21.05 -12.34 5.47
C ILE A 97 21.55 -13.79 5.55
N ARG A 98 21.06 -14.68 4.68
CA ARG A 98 21.50 -16.09 4.63
C ARG A 98 23.00 -16.20 4.33
N LEU A 99 23.50 -15.37 3.41
CA LEU A 99 24.92 -15.31 3.04
C LEU A 99 25.84 -14.86 4.17
N ILE A 100 25.37 -14.04 5.12
CA ILE A 100 26.20 -13.56 6.25
C ILE A 100 26.86 -14.75 6.96
N ASN A 101 26.10 -15.79 7.26
CA ASN A 101 26.61 -16.95 8.00
C ASN A 101 27.61 -17.77 7.17
N GLU A 102 27.42 -17.84 5.85
CA GLU A 102 28.31 -18.60 4.95
C GLU A 102 29.66 -17.88 4.70
N LEU A 103 29.63 -16.55 4.76
CA LEU A 103 30.76 -15.66 4.51
C LEU A 103 31.50 -15.21 5.77
N LEU A 104 31.09 -15.65 6.96
CA LEU A 104 31.87 -15.42 8.18
C LEU A 104 33.30 -15.97 7.99
N ASN A 105 34.28 -15.07 8.04
CA ASN A 105 35.72 -15.32 7.79
C ASN A 105 36.09 -15.76 6.36
N LYS A 106 35.22 -15.56 5.38
CA LYS A 106 35.49 -15.79 3.96
C LYS A 106 35.29 -14.50 3.17
N TYR A 107 36.08 -14.31 2.12
CA TYR A 107 35.98 -13.15 1.24
C TYR A 107 35.57 -13.60 -0.16
N GLU A 108 34.60 -12.91 -0.72
CA GLU A 108 34.26 -13.01 -2.13
C GLU A 108 34.48 -11.65 -2.80
N PHE A 109 35.06 -11.70 -4.00
CA PHE A 109 35.25 -10.52 -4.83
C PHE A 109 34.18 -10.53 -5.90
N VAL A 110 33.23 -9.59 -5.79
CA VAL A 110 32.21 -9.34 -6.79
C VAL A 110 32.31 -7.90 -7.27
N LYS A 111 32.06 -7.70 -8.56
CA LYS A 111 31.95 -6.35 -9.13
C LYS A 111 30.63 -5.76 -8.66
N SER A 112 30.70 -4.67 -7.88
CA SER A 112 29.51 -3.90 -7.53
C SER A 112 28.81 -3.38 -8.79
N PRO A 113 27.48 -3.42 -8.87
CA PRO A 113 26.75 -2.62 -9.86
C PRO A 113 27.00 -1.12 -9.61
N GLU A 114 26.61 -0.26 -10.55
CA GLU A 114 26.65 1.18 -10.33
C GLU A 114 25.65 1.57 -9.23
N ILE A 115 26.09 2.47 -8.37
CA ILE A 115 25.35 2.91 -7.19
C ILE A 115 25.34 4.43 -7.20
N LEU A 116 24.15 5.01 -7.12
CA LEU A 116 23.99 6.42 -6.76
C LEU A 116 23.91 6.51 -5.24
N MET A 117 24.86 7.20 -4.62
CA MET A 117 24.88 7.43 -3.17
C MET A 117 24.73 8.92 -2.87
N LEU A 118 23.78 9.23 -2.00
CA LEU A 118 23.50 10.55 -1.48
C LEU A 118 23.86 10.58 0.01
N TYR A 119 24.81 11.42 0.39
CA TYR A 119 25.25 11.59 1.78
C TYR A 119 25.58 13.04 2.05
N ASP A 120 25.60 13.42 3.33
CA ASP A 120 26.09 14.70 3.81
C ASP A 120 27.22 14.49 4.84
N ASP A 121 27.86 15.59 5.22
CA ASP A 121 28.91 15.58 6.25
C ASP A 121 28.35 15.26 7.65
N GLU A 122 27.04 15.43 7.86
CA GLU A 122 26.34 15.16 9.11
C GLU A 122 25.78 13.72 9.21
N CYS A 123 26.11 12.85 8.25
CA CYS A 123 25.68 11.45 8.19
C CYS A 123 24.15 11.24 8.18
N GLY A 124 23.39 12.22 7.70
CA GLY A 124 21.99 12.10 7.24
C GLY A 124 20.93 11.77 8.29
N TRP A 125 21.27 11.51 9.55
CA TRP A 125 20.27 11.07 10.54
C TRP A 125 19.55 12.22 11.26
N ILE A 126 20.22 13.35 11.51
CA ILE A 126 19.67 14.43 12.35
C ILE A 126 20.25 15.80 11.93
N SER A 127 20.20 16.14 10.64
CA SER A 127 20.62 17.48 10.23
C SER A 127 19.68 18.55 10.80
N ARG A 128 20.21 19.68 11.25
CA ARG A 128 19.40 20.86 11.62
C ARG A 128 18.90 21.64 10.39
N ASP A 129 19.42 21.32 9.20
CA ASP A 129 18.95 21.91 7.95
C ASP A 129 17.61 21.31 7.52
N ARG A 130 16.60 22.17 7.39
CA ARG A 130 15.26 21.81 6.91
C ARG A 130 15.27 21.24 5.49
N ARG A 131 16.23 21.63 4.63
CA ARG A 131 16.33 21.08 3.27
C ARG A 131 16.83 19.64 3.31
N ALA A 132 17.91 19.37 4.05
CA ALA A 132 18.42 18.03 4.28
C ALA A 132 17.35 17.11 4.89
N GLN A 133 16.59 17.58 5.89
CA GLN A 133 15.50 16.79 6.49
C GLN A 133 14.39 16.41 5.49
N ARG A 134 13.99 17.32 4.59
CA ARG A 134 12.97 17.02 3.57
C ARG A 134 13.45 15.96 2.59
N MET A 135 14.71 16.04 2.19
CA MET A 135 15.34 15.07 1.30
C MET A 135 15.44 13.70 1.98
N VAL A 136 15.90 13.63 3.23
CA VAL A 136 15.91 12.42 4.06
C VAL A 136 14.51 11.79 4.14
N GLN A 137 13.47 12.59 4.38
CA GLN A 137 12.09 12.09 4.41
C GLN A 137 11.64 11.49 3.07
N GLN A 138 12.07 12.05 1.95
CA GLN A 138 11.79 11.48 0.63
C GLN A 138 12.51 10.13 0.43
N CYS A 139 13.78 10.04 0.82
CA CYS A 139 14.56 8.80 0.79
C CYS A 139 13.93 7.71 1.68
N VAL A 140 13.52 8.05 2.90
CA VAL A 140 12.85 7.11 3.83
C VAL A 140 11.50 6.65 3.27
N LYS A 141 10.71 7.55 2.66
CA LYS A 141 9.44 7.19 2.01
C LYS A 141 9.63 6.27 0.79
N ALA A 142 10.79 6.34 0.14
CA ALA A 142 11.13 5.52 -1.02
C ALA A 142 11.76 4.17 -0.64
N MET A 143 11.95 3.87 0.66
CA MET A 143 12.34 2.52 1.09
C MET A 143 11.23 1.51 0.70
N PRO A 144 11.57 0.29 0.27
CA PRO A 144 12.90 -0.34 0.32
C PRO A 144 13.78 -0.12 -0.92
N ILE A 145 13.33 0.68 -1.91
CA ILE A 145 14.10 0.95 -3.14
C ILE A 145 15.40 1.70 -2.81
N VAL A 146 15.28 2.67 -1.89
CA VAL A 146 16.43 3.34 -1.28
C VAL A 146 16.93 2.52 -0.09
N GLN A 147 18.25 2.33 -0.01
CA GLN A 147 18.92 1.58 1.06
C GLN A 147 19.85 2.49 1.86
N LEU A 148 20.17 2.09 3.10
CA LEU A 148 21.20 2.75 3.90
C LEU A 148 22.57 2.18 3.56
N GLY A 149 23.54 3.05 3.29
CA GLY A 149 24.90 2.69 2.96
C GLY A 149 25.91 3.45 3.81
N VAL A 150 27.12 2.91 3.89
CA VAL A 150 28.27 3.57 4.50
C VAL A 150 29.38 3.63 3.47
N ILE A 151 29.94 4.81 3.25
CA ILE A 151 31.13 5.00 2.44
C ILE A 151 32.31 5.31 3.35
N LYS A 152 33.42 4.59 3.16
CA LYS A 152 34.68 4.86 3.84
C LYS A 152 35.64 5.54 2.87
N HIS A 153 36.02 6.78 3.17
CA HIS A 153 37.00 7.51 2.38
C HIS A 153 38.41 7.00 2.69
N ARG A 154 39.16 6.59 1.65
CA ARG A 154 40.53 6.08 1.81
C ARG A 154 41.47 7.11 2.44
N ASP A 155 41.30 8.37 2.06
CA ASP A 155 42.31 9.40 2.35
C ASP A 155 42.12 10.05 3.72
N SER A 156 40.89 10.07 4.25
CA SER A 156 40.57 10.74 5.52
C SER A 156 40.26 9.77 6.67
N ASN A 157 40.13 8.47 6.39
CA ASN A 157 39.63 7.46 7.34
C ASN A 157 38.26 7.84 7.97
N ILE A 158 37.52 8.77 7.35
CA ILE A 158 36.16 9.17 7.72
C ILE A 158 35.19 8.23 7.03
N CYS A 159 34.14 7.86 7.75
CA CYS A 159 33.00 7.11 7.22
C CYS A 159 31.77 8.01 7.20
N ASN A 160 31.07 8.08 6.07
CA ASN A 160 29.82 8.80 5.94
C ASN A 160 28.66 7.81 5.75
N PHE A 161 27.58 8.05 6.47
CA PHE A 161 26.32 7.34 6.26
C PHE A 161 25.50 8.07 5.21
N GLY A 162 24.83 7.30 4.35
CA GLY A 162 24.01 7.87 3.28
C GLY A 162 22.92 6.94 2.80
N TYR A 163 22.20 7.44 1.82
CA TYR A 163 21.13 6.75 1.12
C TYR A 163 21.65 6.33 -0.25
N MET A 164 21.45 5.07 -0.61
CA MET A 164 21.94 4.51 -1.86
C MET A 164 20.81 3.88 -2.68
N VAL A 165 20.91 4.01 -4.00
CA VAL A 165 20.04 3.36 -4.97
C VAL A 165 20.92 2.63 -5.98
N LEU A 166 20.59 1.38 -6.25
CA LEU A 166 21.24 0.60 -7.31
C LEU A 166 20.67 1.04 -8.65
N GLU A 167 21.52 1.27 -9.66
CA GLU A 167 21.13 1.84 -10.97
C GLU A 167 19.95 1.11 -11.64
N LYS A 168 19.84 -0.21 -11.45
CA LYS A 168 18.69 -1.04 -11.89
C LYS A 168 17.31 -0.57 -11.41
N HIS A 169 17.26 0.36 -10.45
CA HIS A 169 16.03 0.96 -9.91
C HIS A 169 15.86 2.44 -10.27
N ILE A 170 16.79 3.05 -11.01
CA ILE A 170 16.74 4.47 -11.42
C ILE A 170 15.90 4.65 -12.70
N ASP A 171 15.83 3.62 -13.55
CA ASP A 171 15.14 3.66 -14.86
C ASP A 171 13.69 3.13 -14.86
N LYS A 172 12.96 3.17 -13.74
CA LYS A 172 11.55 2.72 -13.67
C LYS A 172 10.55 3.82 -13.31
#